data_AF-A0A925TID8-F1
#
_entry.id   AF-A0A925TID8-F1
#
_cell.length_a   1.000
_cell.length_b   1.000
_cell.length_c   1.000
_cell.angle_alpha   90.00
_cell.angle_beta   90.00
_cell.angle_gamma   90.00
#
_symmetry.space_group_name_H-M   'P 1'
#
loop_
_entity.id
_entity.type
_entity.pdbx_description
1 polymer ?
#
loop_
_entity_poly.entity_id
_entity_poly.type
_entity_poly.pdbx_seq_one_letter_code
_entity_poly.pdbx_strand_id
1 'polypeptide(L)'
;MKMTMHIDEALLERVMKDYNFPSKTEAVEAALKEMDRQMRIREFRKNGLGLTREELLASVDPAYRVRGEPEPLMAAEDPAPPYGSPDPR
;
A
#
# COMPACT_ATOMS: atom_id res chain seq x y z
N MET A 1 26.31 11.09 -6.04
CA MET A 1 26.91 12.20 -5.25
C MET A 1 27.49 11.63 -3.97
N LYS A 2 28.60 12.19 -3.46
CA LYS A 2 29.13 11.86 -2.13
C LYS A 2 28.57 12.88 -1.12
N MET A 3 27.99 12.39 -0.04
CA MET A 3 27.40 13.21 1.03
C MET A 3 27.78 12.59 2.37
N THR A 4 28.04 13.42 3.38
CA THR A 4 28.32 12.96 4.75
C THR A 4 27.08 13.24 5.59
N MET A 5 26.59 12.22 6.31
CA MET A 5 25.38 12.30 7.12
C MET A 5 25.63 11.68 8.48
N HIS A 6 25.10 12.30 9.54
CA HIS A 6 25.09 11.73 10.87
C HIS A 6 23.77 11.00 11.08
N ILE A 7 23.83 9.67 11.17
CA ILE A 7 22.68 8.78 11.36
C ILE A 7 22.93 7.97 12.63
N ASP A 8 21.86 7.68 13.37
CA ASP A 8 21.89 6.67 14.42
C ASP A 8 22.25 5.29 13.83
N GLU A 9 23.45 4.79 14.18
CA GLU A 9 23.96 3.54 13.64
C GLU A 9 23.13 2.32 14.07
N ALA A 10 22.59 2.33 15.29
CA ALA A 10 21.78 1.23 15.80
C ALA A 10 20.43 1.15 15.07
N LEU A 11 19.87 2.31 14.68
CA LEU A 11 18.69 2.36 13.83
C LEU A 11 19.00 1.83 12.43
N LEU A 12 20.10 2.29 11.83
CA LEU A 12 20.48 1.88 10.48
C LEU A 12 20.76 0.38 10.38
N GLU A 13 21.47 -0.19 11.35
CA GLU A 13 21.74 -1.64 11.42
C GLU A 13 20.46 -2.47 11.52
N ARG A 14 19.51 -2.06 12.37
CA ARG A 14 18.21 -2.73 12.48
C ARG A 14 17.44 -2.69 11.17
N VAL A 15 17.33 -1.52 10.54
CA VAL A 15 16.63 -1.37 9.25
C VAL A 15 17.31 -2.21 8.17
N MET A 16 18.63 -2.21 8.09
CA MET A 16 19.36 -3.04 7.14
C MET A 16 19.10 -4.53 7.37
N LYS A 17 19.07 -4.99 8.61
CA LYS A 17 18.81 -6.38 8.97
C LYS A 17 17.37 -6.80 8.67
N ASP A 18 16.39 -6.01 9.08
CA ASP A 18 14.97 -6.34 8.98
C ASP A 18 14.51 -6.39 7.51
N TYR A 19 15.10 -5.55 6.65
CA TYR A 19 14.77 -5.46 5.23
C TYR A 19 15.83 -6.07 4.30
N ASN A 20 16.86 -6.70 4.86
CA ASN A 20 17.98 -7.33 4.13
C ASN A 20 18.68 -6.41 3.12
N PHE A 21 18.93 -5.15 3.48
CA PHE A 21 19.68 -4.24 2.61
C PHE A 21 21.19 -4.55 2.64
N PRO A 22 21.84 -4.71 1.49
CA PRO A 22 23.26 -5.05 1.41
C PRO A 22 24.19 -3.85 1.66
N SER A 23 23.68 -2.62 1.68
CA SER A 23 24.48 -1.42 1.96
C SER A 23 23.71 -0.32 2.69
N LYS A 24 24.45 0.54 3.41
CA LYS A 24 23.91 1.74 4.08
C LYS A 24 23.21 2.67 3.08
N THR A 25 23.79 2.84 1.90
CA THR A 25 23.24 3.70 0.84
C THR A 25 21.88 3.19 0.37
N GLU A 26 21.74 1.89 0.17
CA GLU A 26 20.50 1.29 -0.30
C GLU A 26 19.39 1.39 0.75
N ALA A 27 19.72 1.15 2.02
CA ALA A 27 18.76 1.34 3.11
C ALA A 27 18.25 2.79 3.20
N VAL A 28 19.14 3.77 3.06
CA VAL A 28 18.78 5.19 3.05
C VAL A 28 17.95 5.55 1.81
N GLU A 29 18.34 5.08 0.63
CA GLU A 29 17.60 5.32 -0.61
C GLU A 29 16.18 4.74 -0.54
N ALA A 30 16.05 3.51 -0.04
CA ALA A 30 14.77 2.86 0.15
C ALA A 30 13.89 3.60 1.16
N ALA A 31 14.46 4.05 2.29
CA ALA A 31 13.74 4.83 3.28
C ALA A 31 13.21 6.15 2.70
N LEU A 32 14.02 6.88 1.94
CA LEU A 32 13.60 8.14 1.30
C LEU A 32 12.47 7.91 0.28
N LYS A 33 12.59 6.86 -0.55
CA LYS A 33 11.54 6.47 -1.49
C LYS A 33 10.24 6.11 -0.78
N GLU A 34 10.31 5.39 0.34
CA GLU A 34 9.13 5.01 1.10
C GLU A 34 8.45 6.22 1.75
N MET A 35 9.21 7.17 2.31
CA MET A 35 8.65 8.40 2.86
C MET A 35 7.93 9.23 1.80
N ASP A 36 8.53 9.36 0.61
CA ASP A 36 7.89 10.03 -0.54
C ASP A 36 6.63 9.29 -1.01
N ARG A 37 6.69 7.95 -1.14
CA ARG A 37 5.54 7.12 -1.51
C ARG A 37 4.36 7.32 -0.55
N GLN A 38 4.62 7.34 0.75
CA GLN A 38 3.60 7.57 1.77
C GLN A 38 2.94 8.94 1.64
N MET A 39 3.72 9.98 1.35
CA MET A 39 3.19 11.33 1.14
C MET A 39 2.30 11.40 -0.11
N ARG A 40 2.75 10.85 -1.24
CA ARG A 40 1.94 10.79 -2.46
C ARG A 40 0.63 10.04 -2.24
N ILE A 41 0.66 8.94 -1.51
CA ILE A 41 -0.57 8.18 -1.18
C ILE A 41 -1.53 9.02 -0.34
N ARG A 42 -1.02 9.81 0.62
CA ARG A 42 -1.87 10.73 1.40
C ARG A 42 -2.51 11.80 0.50
N GLU A 43 -1.75 12.33 -0.44
CA GLU A 43 -2.26 13.30 -1.42
C GLU A 43 -3.34 12.68 -2.31
N PHE A 44 -3.12 11.48 -2.85
CA PHE A 44 -4.12 10.75 -3.63
C PHE A 44 -5.39 10.47 -2.81
N ARG A 45 -5.25 10.07 -1.54
CA ARG A 45 -6.40 9.84 -0.66
C ARG A 45 -7.19 11.12 -0.39
N LYS A 46 -6.50 12.27 -0.29
CA LYS A 46 -7.14 13.56 -0.02
C LYS A 46 -7.82 14.14 -1.25
N ASN A 47 -7.14 14.11 -2.39
CA ASN A 47 -7.58 14.76 -3.63
C ASN A 47 -8.48 13.85 -4.48
N GLY A 48 -8.47 12.54 -4.21
CA GLY A 48 -9.14 11.55 -5.03
C GLY A 48 -8.44 11.35 -6.37
N LEU A 49 -9.06 10.57 -7.25
CA LEU A 49 -8.55 10.27 -8.60
C LEU A 49 -8.88 11.37 -9.62
N GLY A 50 -9.48 12.48 -9.18
CA GLY A 50 -10.01 13.53 -10.07
C GLY A 50 -11.19 13.09 -10.93
N LEU A 51 -11.76 11.91 -10.63
CA LEU A 51 -12.88 11.33 -11.34
C LEU A 51 -14.17 11.48 -10.52
N THR A 52 -15.27 11.74 -11.22
CA THR A 52 -16.60 11.64 -10.64
C THR A 52 -16.96 10.17 -10.37
N ARG A 53 -18.04 9.94 -9.61
CA ARG A 53 -18.53 8.57 -9.33
C ARG A 53 -18.83 7.78 -10.61
N GLU A 54 -19.44 8.42 -11.59
CA GLU A 54 -19.82 7.78 -12.86
C GLU A 54 -18.60 7.41 -13.69
N GLU A 55 -17.62 8.31 -13.78
CA GLU A 55 -16.35 8.06 -14.47
C GLU A 55 -15.52 6.97 -13.77
N LEU A 56 -15.53 6.91 -12.44
CA LEU A 56 -14.91 5.83 -11.69
C LEU A 56 -15.52 4.47 -12.03
N LEU A 57 -16.85 4.38 -12.09
CA LEU A 57 -17.54 3.14 -12.46
C LEU A 57 -17.25 2.75 -13.92
N ALA A 58 -17.19 3.72 -14.83
CA ALA A 58 -16.85 3.50 -16.22
C ALA A 58 -15.35 3.22 -16.47
N SER A 59 -14.48 3.53 -15.50
CA SER A 59 -13.02 3.32 -15.62
C SER A 59 -12.60 1.84 -15.50
N VAL A 60 -13.48 0.99 -14.99
CA VAL A 60 -13.27 -0.45 -14.92
C VAL A 60 -13.87 -1.08 -16.18
N ASP A 61 -13.06 -1.88 -16.89
CA ASP A 61 -13.52 -2.58 -18.09
C ASP A 61 -14.74 -3.47 -17.74
N PRO A 62 -15.89 -3.33 -18.43
CA PRO A 62 -17.08 -4.14 -18.15
C PRO A 62 -16.84 -5.65 -18.29
N ALA A 63 -15.83 -6.06 -19.06
CA ALA A 63 -15.39 -7.44 -19.24
C ALA A 63 -14.32 -7.86 -18.22
N TYR A 64 -13.92 -6.99 -17.28
CA TYR A 64 -13.01 -7.32 -16.18
C TYR A 64 -13.68 -8.34 -15.23
N ARG A 65 -13.63 -9.60 -15.64
CA ARG A 65 -13.95 -10.79 -14.84
C ARG A 65 -12.64 -11.30 -14.26
N VAL A 66 -12.52 -11.37 -12.93
CA VAL A 66 -11.41 -12.11 -12.32
C VAL A 66 -11.53 -13.56 -12.80
N ARG A 67 -10.47 -14.07 -13.44
CA ARG A 67 -10.47 -15.35 -14.16
C ARG A 67 -10.90 -16.50 -13.24
N GLY A 68 -12.13 -17.01 -13.41
CA GLY A 68 -12.61 -18.23 -12.76
C GLY A 68 -14.05 -18.22 -12.24
N GLU A 69 -14.71 -17.06 -12.10
CA GLU A 69 -15.99 -16.95 -11.38
C GLU A 69 -17.17 -16.53 -12.31
N PRO A 70 -18.36 -17.15 -12.19
CA PRO A 70 -19.58 -16.71 -12.88
C PRO A 70 -20.29 -15.52 -12.20
N GLU A 71 -19.97 -15.19 -10.96
CA GLU A 71 -20.59 -14.15 -10.13
C GLU A 71 -19.67 -12.91 -9.97
N PRO A 72 -20.22 -11.68 -9.87
CA PRO A 72 -19.43 -10.47 -9.61
C PRO A 72 -18.85 -10.46 -8.20
N LEU A 73 -17.62 -9.98 -8.06
CA LEU A 73 -16.82 -9.89 -6.83
C LEU A 73 -17.65 -9.69 -5.54
N MET A 74 -17.80 -10.77 -4.77
CA MET A 74 -18.02 -10.66 -3.32
C MET A 74 -16.72 -10.12 -2.70
N ALA A 75 -16.81 -9.31 -1.65
CA ALA A 75 -15.64 -8.89 -0.89
C ALA A 75 -14.82 -10.12 -0.47
N ALA A 76 -13.51 -9.97 -0.25
CA ALA A 76 -12.61 -11.10 0.07
C ALA A 76 -13.02 -11.91 1.32
N GLU A 77 -14.01 -11.43 2.06
CA GLU A 77 -14.66 -12.09 3.18
C GLU A 77 -16.17 -12.05 2.91
N ASP A 78 -16.89 -13.13 3.26
CA ASP A 78 -18.33 -13.06 3.42
C ASP A 78 -18.66 -11.84 4.30
N PRO A 79 -19.76 -11.10 4.03
CA PRO A 79 -20.10 -9.92 4.80
C PRO A 79 -20.04 -10.25 6.29
N ALA A 80 -19.08 -9.63 6.98
CA ALA A 80 -18.89 -9.86 8.39
C ALA A 80 -20.23 -9.64 9.11
N PRO A 81 -20.60 -10.50 10.08
CA PRO A 81 -21.78 -10.26 10.89
C PRO A 81 -21.75 -8.84 11.47
N PRO A 82 -22.91 -8.25 11.81
CA PRO A 82 -22.95 -6.97 12.50
C PRO A 82 -21.99 -6.99 13.71
N TYR A 83 -21.24 -5.90 13.88
CA TYR A 83 -20.28 -5.75 14.98
C TYR A 83 -20.91 -6.16 16.32
N GLY A 84 -20.30 -7.13 17.00
CA GLY A 84 -20.80 -7.70 18.27
C GLY A 84 -21.54 -9.04 18.15
N SER A 85 -21.62 -9.63 16.96
CA SER A 85 -22.18 -10.98 16.80
C SER A 85 -21.23 -12.07 17.37
N PRO A 86 -21.75 -13.20 17.88
CA PRO A 86 -20.91 -14.30 18.36
C PRO A 86 -20.13 -14.94 17.20
N ASP A 87 -18.86 -15.23 17.45
CA ASP A 87 -17.94 -15.84 16.47
C ASP A 87 -18.38 -17.28 16.14
N PRO A 88 -18.72 -17.60 14.89
CA PRO A 88 -19.15 -18.94 14.49
C PRO A 88 -17.90 -19.82 14.30
N ARG A 89 -17.53 -20.55 15.36
CA ARG A 89 -16.51 -21.60 15.28
C ARG A 89 -16.99 -22.80 14.46
#